data_AF-A0A349VWY7-F1
#
_entry.id   AF-A0A349VWY7-F1
#
_cell.length_a   1.000
_cell.length_b   1.000
_cell.length_c   1.000
_cell.angle_alpha   90.00
_cell.angle_beta   90.00
_cell.angle_gamma   90.00
#
_symmetry.space_group_name_H-M   'P 1'
#
loop_
_entity.id
_entity.type
_entity.pdbx_description
1 polymer ?
#
loop_
_entity_poly.entity_id
_entity_poly.type
_entity_poly.pdbx_seq_one_letter_code
_entity_poly.pdbx_strand_id
1 'polypeptide(L)'
;MGGKEILGKYIQRKLRGKGIEDKDVARSLNIALRSVPYIYKQTEISSERLAKISILLDENIYLDYYGDEEPLKSLLNRETNKLKELNEKGLAVIDDKNLIIELQNKLIVELEEKLKK
;
A
#
# COMPACT_ATOMS: atom_id res chain seq x y z
N MET A 1 -7.58 27.84 10.11
CA MET A 1 -7.59 26.42 10.53
C MET A 1 -8.49 25.66 9.55
N GLY A 2 -7.92 24.94 8.59
CA GLY A 2 -8.71 24.10 7.69
C GLY A 2 -9.16 22.87 8.46
N GLY A 3 -10.45 22.75 8.77
CA GLY A 3 -10.99 21.61 9.49
C GLY A 3 -10.78 20.33 8.67
N LYS A 4 -10.27 19.27 9.31
CA LYS A 4 -10.15 17.94 8.69
C LYS A 4 -11.54 17.51 8.20
N GLU A 5 -11.64 17.13 6.93
CA GLU A 5 -12.87 16.58 6.34
C GLU A 5 -13.31 15.37 7.16
N ILE A 6 -14.60 15.24 7.49
CA ILE A 6 -15.09 14.08 8.26
C ILE A 6 -14.94 12.79 7.45
N LEU A 7 -14.67 11.67 8.14
CA LEU A 7 -14.39 10.37 7.53
C LEU A 7 -15.47 9.94 6.51
N GLY A 8 -16.75 10.10 6.85
CA GLY A 8 -17.84 9.77 5.96
C GLY A 8 -17.81 10.56 4.64
N LYS A 9 -17.42 11.84 4.69
CA LYS A 9 -17.29 12.70 3.50
C LYS A 9 -16.07 12.34 2.67
N TYR A 10 -14.97 12.06 3.35
CA TYR A 10 -13.76 11.54 2.72
C TYR A 10 -14.03 10.27 1.91
N ILE A 11 -14.72 9.30 2.52
CA ILE A 11 -15.12 8.06 1.86
C ILE A 11 -16.05 8.33 0.69
N GLN A 12 -17.05 9.20 0.88
CA GLN A 12 -17.98 9.57 -0.19
C GLN A 12 -17.21 10.11 -1.41
N ARG A 13 -16.25 11.01 -1.19
CA ARG A 13 -15.42 11.59 -2.25
C ARG A 13 -14.61 10.52 -2.99
N LYS A 14 -13.95 9.60 -2.27
CA LYS A 14 -13.19 8.48 -2.87
C LYS A 14 -14.07 7.56 -3.71
N LEU A 15 -15.22 7.15 -3.18
CA LEU A 15 -16.18 6.30 -3.90
C LEU A 15 -16.66 6.95 -5.19
N ARG A 16 -17.02 8.23 -5.15
CA ARG A 16 -17.44 8.96 -6.35
C ARG A 16 -16.30 9.19 -7.34
N GLY A 17 -15.08 9.39 -6.85
CA GLY A 17 -13.89 9.45 -7.69
C GLY A 17 -13.66 8.18 -8.51
N LYS A 18 -14.10 7.01 -8.01
CA LYS A 18 -14.05 5.72 -8.74
C LYS A 18 -15.36 5.35 -9.45
N GLY A 19 -16.35 6.23 -9.49
CA GLY A 19 -17.65 5.96 -10.11
C GLY A 19 -18.50 4.92 -9.35
N ILE A 20 -18.23 4.67 -8.07
CA ILE A 20 -18.96 3.70 -7.25
C ILE A 20 -20.25 4.34 -6.73
N GLU A 21 -21.38 3.69 -7.03
CA GLU A 21 -22.70 4.16 -6.67
C GLU A 21 -23.15 3.65 -5.29
N ASP A 22 -24.15 4.31 -4.70
CA ASP A 22 -24.68 3.94 -3.38
C ASP A 22 -25.27 2.52 -3.36
N LYS A 23 -25.71 2.02 -4.51
CA LYS A 23 -26.20 0.65 -4.66
C LYS A 23 -25.09 -0.38 -4.40
N ASP A 24 -23.89 -0.12 -4.88
CA ASP A 24 -22.74 -1.02 -4.69
C ASP A 24 -22.22 -0.95 -3.26
N VAL A 25 -22.24 0.25 -2.66
CA VAL A 25 -21.90 0.45 -1.25
C VAL A 25 -22.90 -0.28 -0.34
N ALA A 26 -24.21 -0.14 -0.60
CA ALA A 26 -25.26 -0.81 0.14
C ALA A 26 -25.10 -2.34 0.07
N ARG A 27 -24.80 -2.87 -1.12
CA ARG A 27 -24.54 -4.29 -1.35
C ARG A 27 -23.31 -4.76 -0.60
N SER A 28 -22.19 -4.05 -0.71
CA SER A 28 -20.93 -4.38 -0.02
C SER A 28 -21.09 -4.39 1.50
N LEU A 29 -21.81 -3.41 2.04
CA LEU A 29 -22.03 -3.28 3.48
C LEU A 29 -23.17 -4.15 4.02
N ASN A 30 -23.94 -4.82 3.15
CA ASN A 30 -25.16 -5.53 3.50
C ASN A 30 -26.16 -4.68 4.30
N ILE A 31 -26.44 -3.47 3.79
CA ILE A 31 -27.38 -2.52 4.39
C ILE A 31 -28.42 -2.05 3.37
N ALA A 32 -29.51 -1.46 3.86
CA ALA A 32 -30.48 -0.81 2.99
C ALA A 32 -29.86 0.39 2.27
N LEU A 33 -30.21 0.59 0.99
CA LEU A 33 -29.72 1.71 0.17
C LEU A 33 -29.95 3.08 0.84
N ARG A 34 -31.11 3.26 1.47
CA ARG A 34 -31.46 4.47 2.22
C ARG A 34 -30.52 4.78 3.39
N SER A 35 -29.78 3.78 3.88
CA SER A 35 -28.85 3.91 5.01
C SER A 35 -27.48 4.45 4.59
N VAL A 36 -27.12 4.35 3.30
CA VAL A 36 -25.81 4.77 2.78
C VAL A 36 -25.53 6.25 3.00
N PRO A 37 -26.46 7.20 2.73
CA PRO A 37 -26.22 8.62 2.97
C PRO A 37 -25.94 8.98 4.44
N TYR A 38 -26.37 8.15 5.39
CA TYR A 38 -26.08 8.37 6.81
C TYR A 38 -24.62 8.09 7.14
N ILE A 39 -24.00 7.09 6.50
CA ILE A 39 -22.57 6.78 6.65
C ILE A 39 -21.73 7.98 6.22
N TYR A 40 -22.11 8.66 5.14
CA TYR A 40 -21.38 9.82 4.64
C TYR A 40 -21.44 11.06 5.54
N LYS A 41 -22.26 11.03 6.59
CA LYS A 41 -22.35 12.08 7.61
C LYS A 41 -21.64 11.70 8.90
N GLN A 42 -21.14 10.47 9.02
CA GLN A 42 -20.50 10.00 10.24
C GLN A 42 -19.05 10.48 10.32
N THR A 43 -18.67 10.92 11.51
CA THR A 43 -17.27 11.21 11.89
C THR A 43 -16.50 9.92 12.18
N GLU A 44 -17.20 8.91 12.68
CA GLU A 44 -16.66 7.60 13.04
C GLU A 44 -17.45 6.49 12.35
N ILE A 45 -16.73 5.53 11.77
CA ILE A 45 -17.30 4.37 11.11
C ILE A 45 -16.61 3.14 11.69
N SER A 46 -17.38 2.09 11.97
CA SER A 46 -16.80 0.87 12.55
C SER A 46 -15.74 0.26 11.64
N SER A 47 -14.70 -0.34 12.25
CA SER A 47 -13.59 -0.95 11.52
C SER A 47 -14.04 -2.00 10.51
N GLU A 48 -15.09 -2.77 10.82
CA GLU A 48 -15.69 -3.74 9.90
C GLU A 48 -16.22 -3.09 8.62
N ARG A 49 -16.95 -1.97 8.76
CA ARG A 49 -17.48 -1.23 7.60
C ARG A 49 -16.35 -0.58 6.82
N LEU A 50 -15.39 0.02 7.52
CA LEU A 50 -14.19 0.57 6.90
C LEU A 50 -13.45 -0.49 6.07
N ALA A 51 -13.24 -1.70 6.61
CA ALA A 51 -12.59 -2.79 5.88
C ALA A 51 -13.34 -3.17 4.60
N LYS A 52 -14.68 -3.29 4.65
CA LYS A 52 -15.50 -3.59 3.47
C LYS A 52 -15.46 -2.48 2.43
N ILE A 53 -15.45 -1.21 2.86
CA ILE A 53 -15.32 -0.06 1.95
C ILE A 53 -13.91 -0.02 1.35
N SER A 54 -12.86 -0.32 2.12
CA SER A 54 -11.49 -0.43 1.63
C SER A 54 -11.35 -1.48 0.54
N ILE A 55 -11.97 -2.66 0.72
CA ILE A 55 -12.04 -3.70 -0.30
C ILE A 55 -12.78 -3.21 -1.54
N LEU A 56 -13.94 -2.56 -1.35
CA LEU A 56 -14.73 -2.01 -2.46
C LEU A 56 -13.96 -0.94 -3.25
N LEU A 57 -13.15 -0.15 -2.57
CA LEU A 57 -12.30 0.88 -3.18
C LEU A 57 -10.98 0.35 -3.71
N ASP A 58 -10.57 -0.88 -3.39
CA ASP A 58 -9.21 -1.38 -3.61
C ASP A 58 -8.13 -0.42 -3.05
N GLU A 59 -8.39 0.15 -1.87
CA GLU A 59 -7.54 1.14 -1.20
C GLU A 59 -7.58 0.95 0.32
N ASN A 60 -6.48 1.24 1.01
CA ASN A 60 -6.45 1.20 2.47
C ASN A 60 -6.93 2.54 3.07
N ILE A 61 -8.24 2.70 3.22
CA ILE A 61 -8.87 3.93 3.73
C ILE A 61 -8.35 4.29 5.13
N TYR A 62 -8.09 3.28 5.96
CA TYR A 62 -7.59 3.52 7.32
C TYR A 62 -6.23 4.20 7.29
N LEU A 63 -5.33 3.68 6.45
CA LEU A 63 -4.01 4.26 6.25
C LEU A 63 -4.10 5.64 5.60
N ASP A 64 -4.90 5.81 4.55
CA ASP A 64 -4.97 7.08 3.84
C ASP A 64 -5.54 8.21 4.71
N TYR A 65 -6.51 7.91 5.57
CA TYR A 65 -7.21 8.93 6.36
C TYR A 65 -6.56 9.19 7.73
N TYR A 66 -6.03 8.15 8.37
CA TYR A 66 -5.42 8.22 9.71
C TYR A 66 -3.90 8.09 9.71
N GLY A 67 -3.26 7.75 8.59
CA GLY A 67 -1.82 7.48 8.53
C GLY A 67 -0.93 8.67 8.84
N ASP A 68 -1.47 9.89 8.76
CA ASP A 68 -0.79 11.12 9.19
C ASP A 68 -1.02 11.49 10.65
N GLU A 69 -1.88 10.75 11.37
CA GLU A 69 -2.13 10.95 12.79
C GLU A 69 -1.16 10.11 13.65
N GLU A 70 -0.65 10.68 14.72
CA GLU A 70 0.08 9.92 15.74
C GLU A 70 -0.90 9.04 16.54
N PRO A 71 -0.52 7.82 16.95
CA PRO A 71 0.80 7.19 16.83
C PRO A 71 0.99 6.35 15.55
N LEU A 72 0.00 6.32 14.65
CA LEU A 72 0.05 5.46 13.46
C LEU A 72 1.17 5.88 12.52
N LYS A 73 1.35 7.18 12.33
CA LYS A 73 2.40 7.76 11.49
C LYS A 73 3.80 7.27 11.85
N SER A 74 4.14 7.29 13.14
CA SER A 74 5.46 6.88 13.62
C SER A 74 5.68 5.37 13.47
N LEU A 75 4.66 4.54 13.70
CA LEU A 75 4.73 3.10 13.47
C LEU A 75 4.94 2.75 11.98
N LEU A 76 4.14 3.36 11.10
CA LEU A 76 4.21 3.14 9.65
C LEU A 76 5.56 3.57 9.08
N ASN A 77 6.08 4.72 9.49
CA ASN A 77 7.39 5.20 9.07
C ASN A 77 8.51 4.24 9.50
N ARG A 78 8.44 3.70 10.72
CA ARG A 78 9.43 2.74 11.21
C ARG A 78 9.44 1.46 10.39
N GLU A 79 8.28 0.88 10.11
CA GLU A 79 8.19 -0.35 9.30
C GLU A 79 8.61 -0.11 7.84
N THR A 80 8.17 1.01 7.26
CA THR A 80 8.54 1.38 5.88
C THR A 80 10.04 1.60 5.75
N ASN A 81 10.67 2.28 6.71
CA ASN A 81 12.12 2.50 6.69
C ASN A 81 12.89 1.18 6.84
N LYS A 82 12.43 0.27 7.70
CA LYS A 82 13.03 -1.06 7.83
C LYS A 82 12.93 -1.87 6.53
N LEU A 83 11.80 -1.79 5.83
CA LEU A 83 11.62 -2.46 4.54
C LEU A 83 12.53 -1.85 3.46
N LYS A 84 12.68 -0.52 3.43
CA LYS A 84 13.63 0.15 2.53
C LYS A 84 15.06 -0.29 2.78
N GLU A 85 15.51 -0.31 4.04
CA GLU A 85 16.86 -0.78 4.39
C GLU A 85 17.09 -2.23 3.98
N LEU A 86 16.10 -3.12 4.17
CA LEU A 86 16.21 -4.51 3.74
C LEU A 86 16.29 -4.62 2.21
N ASN A 87 15.53 -3.81 1.48
CA ASN A 87 15.55 -3.79 0.03
C ASN A 87 16.89 -3.27 -0.52
N GLU A 88 17.42 -2.20 0.05
CA GLU A 88 18.74 -1.65 -0.30
C GLU A 88 19.85 -2.67 -0.04
N LYS A 89 19.83 -3.36 1.11
CA LYS A 89 20.77 -4.47 1.38
C LYS A 89 20.61 -5.62 0.39
N GLY A 90 19.38 -5.96 0.03
CA GLY A 90 19.09 -6.98 -0.97
C GLY A 90 19.71 -6.66 -2.34
N LEU A 91 19.56 -5.40 -2.78
CA LEU A 91 20.13 -4.92 -4.04
C LEU A 91 21.67 -4.96 -4.01
N ALA A 92 22.30 -4.51 -2.93
CA ALA A 92 23.76 -4.57 -2.80
C ALA A 92 24.30 -6.01 -2.91
N VAL A 93 23.63 -6.99 -2.28
CA VAL A 93 24.00 -8.41 -2.38
C VAL A 93 23.83 -8.95 -3.80
N ILE A 94 22.84 -8.47 -4.56
CA ILE A 94 22.65 -8.85 -5.96
C ILE A 94 23.81 -8.32 -6.81
N ASP A 95 24.19 -7.06 -6.62
CA ASP A 95 25.30 -6.44 -7.35
C ASP A 95 26.64 -7.15 -7.07
N ASP A 96 26.92 -7.47 -5.81
CA ASP A 96 28.11 -8.24 -5.42
C ASP A 96 28.13 -9.62 -6.11
N LYS A 97 26.99 -10.31 -6.16
CA LYS A 97 26.87 -11.60 -6.84
C LYS A 97 27.07 -11.50 -8.35
N ASN A 98 26.54 -10.45 -8.97
CA ASN A 98 26.73 -10.21 -10.40
C ASN A 98 28.21 -9.98 -10.74
N LEU A 99 28.94 -9.23 -9.89
CA LEU A 99 30.38 -9.04 -10.05
C LEU A 99 31.15 -10.36 -9.93
N ILE A 100 30.80 -11.21 -8.95
CA ILE A 100 31.42 -12.52 -8.79
C ILE A 100 31.21 -13.38 -10.04
N ILE A 101 29.99 -13.41 -10.58
CA ILE A 101 29.67 -14.14 -11.81
C ILE A 101 30.52 -13.63 -12.98
N GLU A 102 30.66 -12.31 -13.13
CA GLU A 102 31.48 -11.71 -14.18
C GLU A 102 32.96 -12.14 -14.08
N LEU A 103 33.53 -12.10 -12.87
CA LEU A 103 34.90 -12.52 -12.61
C LEU A 103 35.11 -14.02 -12.87
N GLN A 104 34.14 -14.85 -12.48
CA GLN A 104 34.17 -16.28 -12.76
C GLN A 104 34.14 -16.57 -14.26
N ASN A 105 33.27 -15.87 -15.01
CA ASN A 105 33.22 -16.01 -16.46
C ASN A 105 34.54 -15.63 -17.13
N LYS A 106 35.19 -14.53 -16.70
CA LYS A 106 36.52 -14.14 -17.20
C LYS A 106 37.57 -15.22 -16.92
N LEU A 107 37.59 -15.75 -15.70
CA LEU A 107 38.52 -16.81 -15.32
C LEU A 107 38.31 -18.10 -16.14
N ILE A 108 37.05 -18.49 -16.38
CA ILE A 108 36.72 -19.65 -17.21
C ILE A 108 37.30 -19.47 -18.62
N VAL A 109 37.08 -18.30 -19.24
CA VAL A 109 37.63 -18.00 -20.58
C VAL A 109 39.16 -18.09 -20.59
N GLU A 110 39.85 -17.51 -19.61
CA GLU A 110 41.31 -17.59 -19.52
C GLU A 110 41.82 -19.04 -19.36
N LEU A 111 41.12 -19.87 -18.58
CA LEU A 111 41.47 -21.28 -18.38
C LEU A 111 41.22 -22.10 -19.66
N GLU A 112 40.12 -21.85 -20.37
CA GLU A 112 39.83 -22.49 -21.65
C GLU A 112 40.85 -22.13 -22.73
N GLU A 113 41.31 -20.88 -22.77
CA GLU A 113 42.39 -20.45 -23.68
C GLU A 113 43.72 -21.12 -23.36
N LYS A 114 44.05 -21.29 -22.06
CA LYS A 114 45.26 -21.99 -21.63
C LYS A 114 45.23 -23.49 -21.95
N LEU A 115 44.05 -24.12 -21.89
CA LEU A 115 43.87 -25.54 -22.19
C LEU A 115 43.89 -25.85 -23.70
N LYS A 116 43.65 -24.85 -24.55
CA LYS A 116 43.71 -24.98 -26.02
C LYS A 116 45.13 -24.82 -26.58
N LYS A 117 46.11 -24.44 -25.76
CA LYS A 117 47.54 -24.41 -26.08
C LYS A 117 48.23 -25.67 -25.59
#